data_AF-B3LNM3-F1
#
_entry.id   AF-B3LNM3-F1
#
_cell.length_a   1.000
_cell.length_b   1.000
_cell.length_c   1.000
_cell.angle_alpha   90.00
_cell.angle_beta   90.00
_cell.angle_gamma   90.00
#
_symmetry.space_group_name_H-M   'P 1'
#
loop_
_entity.id
_entity.type
_entity.pdbx_description
1 polymer ?
#
loop_
_entity_poly.entity_id
_entity_poly.type
_entity_poly.pdbx_seq_one_letter_code
_entity_poly.pdbx_strand_id
1 'polypeptide(L)'
;MRIVPEKLVFKAPLNKQSTEYIKLENDGEKRVIFKVRTSAPTKYCVRPNVAIIGAHESVNVQIVFLGLPKSTADDEMDQKRDKFLIVTLPIPAAYQNVEDGELLSDWPNLEEQYKDDIVFKKIKIFHSVLPKRKPSGNHDAESARAPSAGNGQSLSSRALLIITVIALLVGWIYY
;
A
#
# COMPACT_ATOMS: atom_id res chain seq x y z
N MET A 1 -11.14 4.36 -15.52
CA MET A 1 -10.67 3.30 -14.61
C MET A 1 -11.45 3.33 -13.30
N ARG A 2 -12.20 2.28 -12.99
CA ARG A 2 -12.89 2.07 -11.71
C ARG A 2 -12.12 1.04 -10.88
N ILE A 3 -12.16 1.16 -9.55
CA ILE A 3 -11.47 0.26 -8.62
C ILE A 3 -12.50 -0.30 -7.65
N VAL A 4 -12.56 -1.62 -7.52
CA VAL A 4 -13.53 -2.30 -6.65
C VAL A 4 -12.82 -3.36 -5.80
N PRO A 5 -12.86 -3.28 -4.46
CA PRO A 5 -13.45 -2.22 -3.64
C PRO A 5 -12.57 -0.95 -3.57
N GLU A 6 -13.16 0.20 -3.25
CA GLU A 6 -12.43 1.46 -3.06
C GLU A 6 -11.55 1.49 -1.78
N LYS A 7 -11.84 0.59 -0.85
CA LYS A 7 -11.12 0.42 0.41
C LYS A 7 -10.85 -1.06 0.61
N LEU A 8 -9.60 -1.40 0.94
CA LEU A 8 -9.21 -2.78 1.19
C LEU A 8 -9.01 -2.98 2.68
N VAL A 9 -9.54 -4.08 3.22
CA VAL A 9 -9.50 -4.38 4.65
C VAL A 9 -8.84 -5.74 4.85
N PHE A 10 -7.69 -5.77 5.51
CA PHE A 10 -7.14 -7.03 6.02
C PHE A 10 -7.67 -7.29 7.42
N LYS A 11 -8.18 -8.50 7.65
CA LYS A 11 -8.76 -8.90 8.93
C LYS A 11 -7.72 -9.60 9.78
N ALA A 12 -7.79 -9.38 11.09
CA ALA A 12 -6.98 -10.12 12.04
C ALA A 12 -7.21 -11.64 11.94
N PRO A 13 -6.19 -12.47 12.24
CA PRO A 13 -4.92 -12.08 12.87
C PRO A 13 -3.91 -11.48 11.88
N LEU A 14 -3.39 -10.28 12.21
CA LEU A 14 -2.49 -9.51 11.33
C LEU A 14 -1.04 -9.99 11.36
N ASN A 15 -0.72 -11.01 12.16
CA ASN A 15 0.60 -11.65 12.22
C ASN A 15 0.71 -12.85 11.27
N LYS A 16 -0.27 -13.06 10.39
CA LYS A 16 -0.28 -14.11 9.39
C LYS A 16 -0.45 -13.51 7.99
N GLN A 17 0.02 -14.26 7.00
CA GLN A 17 -0.24 -13.92 5.61
C GLN A 17 -1.75 -13.96 5.33
N SER A 18 -2.23 -12.98 4.58
CA SER A 18 -3.60 -12.94 4.08
C SER A 18 -3.62 -12.34 2.67
N THR A 19 -4.67 -12.62 1.92
CA THR A 19 -4.81 -12.17 0.53
C THR A 19 -6.15 -11.48 0.37
N GLU A 20 -6.10 -10.29 -0.21
CA GLU A 20 -7.27 -9.55 -0.65
C GLU A 20 -7.11 -9.22 -2.13
N TYR A 21 -8.23 -8.90 -2.79
CA TYR A 21 -8.24 -8.59 -4.22
C TYR A 21 -8.87 -7.24 -4.45
N ILE A 22 -8.34 -6.52 -5.43
CA ILE A 22 -9.02 -5.40 -6.07
C ILE A 22 -9.25 -5.75 -7.53
N LYS A 23 -10.37 -5.29 -8.07
CA LYS A 23 -10.68 -5.35 -9.50
C LYS A 23 -10.47 -3.96 -10.08
N LEU A 24 -9.63 -3.89 -11.12
CA LEU A 24 -9.45 -2.69 -11.93
C LEU A 24 -10.31 -2.85 -13.18
N GLU A 25 -11.26 -1.95 -13.39
CA GLU A 25 -12.19 -1.99 -14.53
C GLU A 25 -11.91 -0.80 -15.45
N ASN A 26 -11.56 -1.09 -16.69
CA ASN A 26 -11.37 -0.07 -17.72
C ASN A 26 -12.71 0.23 -18.38
N ASP A 27 -13.35 1.32 -17.97
CA ASP A 27 -14.60 1.84 -18.55
C ASP A 27 -14.37 2.75 -19.77
N GLY A 28 -13.14 2.79 -20.29
CA GLY A 28 -12.78 3.58 -21.46
C GLY A 28 -12.67 2.76 -22.76
N GLU A 29 -12.63 3.48 -23.88
CA GLU A 29 -12.56 2.92 -25.24
C GLU A 29 -11.13 2.52 -25.68
N LYS A 30 -10.12 2.87 -24.89
CA LYS A 30 -8.71 2.59 -25.20
C LYS A 30 -8.17 1.57 -24.21
N ARG A 31 -7.23 0.73 -24.68
CA ARG A 31 -6.40 -0.11 -23.82
C ARG A 31 -5.59 0.78 -22.85
N VAL A 32 -5.38 0.31 -21.64
CA VAL A 32 -4.66 1.03 -20.59
C VAL A 32 -3.57 0.13 -20.02
N ILE A 33 -2.35 0.65 -19.92
CA ILE A 33 -1.30 0.04 -19.11
C ILE A 33 -1.36 0.61 -17.70
N PHE A 34 -1.15 -0.22 -16.68
CA PHE A 34 -1.11 0.24 -15.29
C PHE A 34 0.08 -0.34 -14.53
N LYS A 35 0.50 0.38 -13.48
CA LYS A 35 1.45 -0.05 -12.46
C LYS A 35 0.89 0.18 -11.06
N VAL A 36 1.14 -0.77 -10.16
CA VAL A 36 0.76 -0.68 -8.75
C VAL A 36 1.98 -0.34 -7.90
N ARG A 37 1.92 0.79 -7.20
CA ARG A 37 2.92 1.21 -6.21
C ARG A 37 2.35 1.09 -4.80
N THR A 38 3.21 0.92 -3.81
CA THR A 38 2.83 0.84 -2.39
C THR A 38 3.72 1.68 -1.50
N SER A 39 3.15 2.24 -0.43
CA SER A 39 3.91 2.92 0.63
C SER A 39 4.61 1.94 1.60
N ALA A 40 4.39 0.64 1.48
CA ALA A 40 4.92 -0.38 2.37
C ALA A 40 5.34 -1.66 1.62
N PRO A 41 6.36 -1.58 0.75
CA PRO A 41 6.78 -2.71 -0.10
C PRO A 41 7.23 -3.94 0.69
N THR A 42 7.70 -3.78 1.93
CA THR A 42 8.10 -4.88 2.80
C THR A 42 6.92 -5.66 3.41
N LYS A 43 5.71 -5.08 3.41
CA LYS A 43 4.51 -5.69 4.01
C LYS A 43 3.61 -6.38 2.99
N TYR A 44 3.73 -6.04 1.71
CA TYR A 44 2.80 -6.50 0.68
C TYR A 44 3.50 -7.03 -0.57
N CYS A 45 2.94 -8.09 -1.13
CA CYS A 45 3.22 -8.53 -2.49
C CYS A 45 1.99 -8.23 -3.37
N VAL A 46 2.21 -7.77 -4.61
CA VAL A 46 1.14 -7.40 -5.55
C VAL A 46 1.31 -8.17 -6.85
N ARG A 47 0.22 -8.79 -7.34
CA ARG A 47 0.22 -9.59 -8.58
C ARG A 47 -1.06 -9.36 -9.39
N PRO A 48 -0.99 -8.92 -10.65
CA PRO A 48 0.19 -8.37 -11.33
C PRO A 48 0.60 -7.01 -10.74
N ASN A 49 1.90 -6.67 -10.84
CA ASN A 49 2.38 -5.33 -10.49
C ASN A 49 2.20 -4.33 -11.64
N VAL A 50 2.49 -4.77 -12.86
CA VAL A 50 2.27 -4.04 -14.12
C VAL A 50 1.49 -4.96 -15.06
N ALA A 51 0.44 -4.44 -15.70
CA ALA A 51 -0.30 -5.17 -16.73
C ALA A 51 -1.07 -4.21 -17.64
N ILE A 52 -1.62 -4.75 -18.73
CA ILE A 52 -2.51 -4.05 -19.66
C ILE A 52 -3.94 -4.53 -19.42
N ILE A 53 -4.90 -3.62 -19.58
CA ILE A 53 -6.34 -3.90 -19.53
C ILE A 53 -6.93 -3.41 -20.85
N GLY A 54 -7.66 -4.29 -21.56
CA GLY A 54 -8.37 -3.94 -22.78
C GLY A 54 -9.47 -2.89 -22.55
N ALA A 55 -10.01 -2.35 -23.63
CA ALA A 55 -11.19 -1.48 -23.57
C ALA A 55 -12.38 -2.27 -23.03
N HIS A 56 -13.12 -1.70 -22.07
CA HIS A 56 -14.26 -2.35 -21.41
C HIS A 56 -13.93 -3.66 -20.66
N GLU A 57 -12.65 -3.96 -20.45
CA GLU A 57 -12.19 -5.14 -19.74
C GLU A 57 -11.85 -4.85 -18.27
N SER A 58 -11.52 -5.92 -17.54
CA SER A 58 -11.11 -5.80 -16.15
C SER A 58 -10.06 -6.84 -15.78
N VAL A 59 -9.28 -6.53 -14.75
CA VAL A 59 -8.27 -7.42 -14.18
C VAL A 59 -8.37 -7.47 -12.67
N ASN A 60 -8.16 -8.65 -12.09
CA ASN A 60 -8.02 -8.80 -10.66
C ASN A 60 -6.56 -8.64 -10.27
N VAL A 61 -6.29 -7.71 -9.36
CA VAL A 61 -4.99 -7.53 -8.72
C VAL A 61 -5.05 -8.16 -7.34
N GLN A 62 -4.23 -9.18 -7.14
CA GLN A 62 -3.99 -9.84 -5.87
C GLN A 62 -3.07 -8.99 -5.01
N ILE A 63 -3.48 -8.70 -3.78
CA ILE A 63 -2.68 -8.02 -2.78
C ILE A 63 -2.51 -8.96 -1.60
N VAL A 64 -1.31 -9.49 -1.46
CA VAL A 64 -0.92 -10.40 -0.38
C VAL A 64 -0.28 -9.58 0.72
N PHE A 65 -0.91 -9.53 1.89
CA PHE A 65 -0.30 -9.01 3.10
C PHE A 65 0.55 -10.10 3.75
N LEU A 66 1.82 -9.81 4.02
CA LEU A 66 2.80 -10.79 4.53
C LEU A 66 2.70 -11.03 6.05
N GLY A 67 1.95 -10.15 6.75
CA GLY A 67 1.80 -10.18 8.20
C GLY A 67 2.80 -9.27 8.92
N LEU A 68 2.48 -8.90 10.15
CA LEU A 68 3.32 -8.11 11.05
C LEU A 68 4.09 -9.01 12.02
N PRO A 69 5.30 -8.59 12.45
CA PRO A 69 5.93 -9.15 13.63
C PRO A 69 4.99 -9.14 14.84
N LYS A 70 5.06 -10.17 15.70
CA LYS A 70 4.20 -10.27 16.90
C LYS A 70 4.34 -9.07 17.84
N SER A 71 5.52 -8.46 17.90
CA SER A 71 5.79 -7.30 18.77
C SER A 71 5.09 -6.01 18.33
N THR A 72 4.70 -5.88 17.05
CA THR A 72 4.10 -4.66 16.50
C THR A 72 2.58 -4.76 16.31
N ALA A 73 1.99 -5.91 16.63
CA ALA A 73 0.54 -6.11 16.54
C ALA A 73 -0.24 -5.45 17.68
N ASP A 74 0.43 -5.15 18.81
CA ASP A 74 -0.19 -4.64 20.03
C ASP A 74 -0.02 -3.11 20.25
N ASP A 75 0.81 -2.42 19.46
CA ASP A 75 1.04 -0.98 19.61
C ASP A 75 0.04 -0.14 18.79
N GLU A 76 -0.91 0.49 19.48
CA GLU A 76 -2.05 1.25 18.91
C GLU A 76 -1.69 2.64 18.34
N MET A 77 -0.41 3.05 18.32
CA MET A 77 -0.04 4.44 17.96
C MET A 77 0.44 4.64 16.51
N ASP A 78 0.82 3.58 15.77
CA ASP A 78 1.61 3.75 14.53
C ASP A 78 1.11 2.96 13.30
N GLN A 79 -0.18 2.64 13.24
CA GLN A 79 -0.80 2.20 11.99
C GLN A 79 -0.93 3.38 11.01
N LYS A 80 0.20 3.88 10.51
CA LYS A 80 0.26 4.59 9.22
C LYS A 80 -0.51 3.72 8.23
N ARG A 81 -1.71 4.18 7.88
CA ARG A 81 -2.56 3.50 6.90
C ARG A 81 -1.78 3.38 5.61
N ASP A 82 -1.36 2.16 5.31
CA ASP A 82 -0.65 1.83 4.09
C ASP A 82 -1.54 2.21 2.90
N LYS A 83 -0.91 2.61 1.79
CA LYS A 83 -1.61 3.07 0.59
C LYS A 83 -1.04 2.36 -0.62
N PHE A 84 -1.94 1.98 -1.52
CA PHE A 84 -1.56 1.65 -2.88
C PHE A 84 -1.90 2.81 -3.80
N LEU A 85 -1.06 2.99 -4.82
CA LEU A 85 -1.24 3.94 -5.89
C LEU A 85 -1.30 3.15 -7.19
N ILE A 86 -2.45 3.18 -7.84
CA ILE A 86 -2.63 2.67 -9.20
C ILE A 86 -2.29 3.81 -10.14
N VAL A 87 -1.24 3.62 -10.92
CA VAL A 87 -0.77 4.54 -11.94
C VAL A 87 -1.23 3.97 -13.27
N THR A 88 -1.99 4.73 -14.05
CA THR A 88 -2.56 4.26 -15.31
C THR A 88 -2.23 5.22 -16.45
N LEU A 89 -1.90 4.68 -17.61
CA LEU A 89 -1.67 5.42 -18.83
C LEU A 89 -2.50 4.78 -19.97
N PRO A 90 -3.43 5.52 -20.61
CA PRO A 90 -4.03 5.08 -21.86
C PRO A 90 -2.94 4.84 -22.90
N ILE A 91 -2.94 3.68 -23.57
CA ILE A 91 -1.90 3.34 -24.55
C ILE A 91 -1.88 4.43 -25.64
N PRO A 92 -0.75 5.14 -25.83
CA PRO A 92 -0.65 6.20 -26.83
C PRO A 92 -0.84 5.65 -28.25
N ALA A 93 -1.31 6.49 -29.17
CA ALA A 93 -1.62 6.07 -30.55
C ALA A 93 -0.42 5.42 -31.26
N ALA A 94 0.80 5.93 -31.01
CA ALA A 94 2.04 5.39 -31.57
C ALA A 94 2.35 3.94 -31.14
N TYR A 95 1.76 3.48 -30.04
CA TYR A 95 2.04 2.19 -29.40
C TYR A 95 0.88 1.17 -29.56
N GLN A 96 -0.14 1.49 -30.37
CA GLN A 96 -1.34 0.63 -30.49
C GLN A 96 -1.05 -0.76 -31.06
N ASN A 97 -0.03 -0.89 -31.91
CA ASN A 97 0.35 -2.14 -32.58
C ASN A 97 1.58 -2.81 -31.96
N VAL A 98 2.11 -2.25 -30.87
CA VAL A 98 3.25 -2.82 -30.14
C VAL A 98 2.76 -4.00 -29.30
N GLU A 99 3.57 -5.04 -29.20
CA GLU A 99 3.24 -6.21 -28.40
C GLU A 99 3.19 -5.86 -26.91
N ASP A 100 2.25 -6.48 -26.20
CA ASP A 100 2.03 -6.20 -24.78
C ASP A 100 3.30 -6.44 -23.94
N GLY A 101 4.10 -7.46 -24.25
CA GLY A 101 5.35 -7.73 -23.54
C GLY A 101 6.37 -6.60 -23.63
N GLU A 102 6.48 -5.98 -24.81
CA GLU A 102 7.37 -4.83 -25.04
C GLU A 102 6.88 -3.61 -24.26
N LEU A 103 5.58 -3.29 -24.33
CA LEU A 103 4.97 -2.19 -23.58
C LEU A 103 5.14 -2.33 -22.06
N LEU A 104 4.99 -3.55 -21.54
CA LEU A 104 5.16 -3.82 -20.12
C LEU A 104 6.61 -3.64 -19.67
N SER A 105 7.56 -4.03 -20.51
CA SER A 105 8.99 -3.85 -20.24
C SER A 105 9.44 -2.39 -20.36
N ASP A 106 8.81 -1.62 -21.24
CA ASP A 106 9.11 -0.22 -21.53
C ASP A 106 8.36 0.78 -20.62
N TRP A 107 7.61 0.29 -19.62
CA TRP A 107 6.87 1.12 -18.69
C TRP A 107 7.65 2.34 -18.15
N PRO A 108 8.94 2.23 -17.71
CA PRO A 108 9.67 3.38 -17.20
C PRO A 108 9.77 4.55 -18.20
N ASN A 109 10.03 4.24 -19.47
CA ASN A 109 10.14 5.26 -20.52
C ASN A 109 8.77 5.83 -20.89
N LEU A 110 7.75 4.97 -21.01
CA LEU A 110 6.37 5.41 -21.25
C LEU A 110 5.87 6.34 -20.14
N GLU A 111 6.19 6.02 -18.88
CA GLU A 111 5.82 6.83 -17.72
C GLU A 111 6.48 8.21 -17.74
N GLU A 112 7.75 8.31 -18.14
CA GLU A 112 8.45 9.58 -18.24
C GLU A 112 7.95 10.42 -19.43
N GLN A 113 7.82 9.79 -20.60
CA GLN A 113 7.44 10.45 -21.85
C GLN A 113 6.01 10.99 -21.80
N TYR A 114 5.07 10.22 -21.23
CA TYR A 114 3.64 10.54 -21.18
C TYR A 114 3.16 10.91 -19.76
N LYS A 115 4.06 11.47 -18.93
CA LYS A 115 3.76 11.84 -17.53
C LYS A 115 2.51 12.71 -17.36
N ASP A 116 2.22 13.54 -18.34
CA ASP A 116 1.11 14.50 -18.33
C ASP A 116 -0.25 13.82 -18.60
N ASP A 117 -0.23 12.62 -19.20
CA ASP A 117 -1.40 11.78 -19.47
C ASP A 117 -1.65 10.71 -18.39
N ILE A 118 -0.75 10.60 -17.40
CA ILE A 118 -0.86 9.63 -16.32
C ILE A 118 -2.00 10.00 -15.38
N VAL A 119 -2.82 9.01 -15.06
CA VAL A 119 -3.87 9.10 -14.07
C VAL A 119 -3.48 8.31 -12.83
N PHE A 120 -3.64 8.93 -11.65
CA PHE A 120 -3.34 8.34 -10.36
C PHE A 120 -4.62 8.03 -9.57
N LYS A 121 -4.74 6.81 -9.05
CA LYS A 121 -5.82 6.43 -8.13
C LYS A 121 -5.27 5.78 -6.87
N LYS A 122 -5.74 6.24 -5.71
CA LYS A 122 -5.23 5.82 -4.40
C LYS A 122 -6.21 4.89 -3.71
N ILE A 123 -5.70 3.80 -3.14
CA ILE A 123 -6.45 2.85 -2.33
C ILE A 123 -5.88 2.91 -0.92
N LYS A 124 -6.75 3.07 0.07
CA LYS A 124 -6.37 3.06 1.49
C LYS A 124 -6.54 1.64 2.04
N ILE A 125 -5.52 1.17 2.74
CA ILE A 125 -5.56 -0.11 3.46
C ILE A 125 -6.02 0.13 4.89
N PHE A 126 -6.91 -0.73 5.34
CA PHE A 126 -7.37 -0.81 6.72
C PHE A 126 -7.01 -2.17 7.27
N HIS A 127 -6.62 -2.19 8.53
CA HIS A 127 -6.40 -3.41 9.28
C HIS A 127 -7.46 -3.47 10.37
N SER A 128 -8.26 -4.53 10.41
CA SER A 128 -9.24 -4.72 11.49
C SER A 128 -8.65 -5.64 12.55
N VAL A 129 -8.54 -5.13 13.77
CA VAL A 129 -8.14 -5.93 14.94
C VAL A 129 -9.38 -6.64 15.47
N LEU A 130 -9.29 -7.95 15.73
CA LEU A 130 -10.35 -8.66 16.43
C LEU A 130 -10.49 -8.06 17.84
N PRO A 131 -11.71 -7.78 18.34
CA PRO A 131 -11.87 -7.34 19.72
C PRO A 131 -11.28 -8.40 20.64
N LYS A 132 -10.32 -8.03 21.49
CA LYS A 132 -9.79 -8.90 22.55
C LYS A 132 -11.00 -9.38 23.36
N ARG A 133 -11.30 -10.70 23.33
CA ARG A 133 -12.28 -11.29 24.26
C ARG A 133 -11.77 -10.96 25.66
N LYS A 134 -12.50 -10.13 26.41
CA LYS A 134 -12.23 -9.93 27.83
C LYS A 134 -12.25 -11.32 28.49
N PRO A 135 -11.20 -11.74 29.22
CA PRO A 135 -11.36 -12.82 30.17
C PRO A 135 -12.48 -12.40 31.14
N SER A 136 -13.47 -13.25 31.33
CA SER A 136 -14.48 -13.08 32.38
C SER A 136 -13.77 -13.06 33.74
N GLY A 137 -13.56 -11.87 34.29
CA GLY A 137 -12.97 -11.70 35.62
C GLY A 137 -14.01 -12.02 36.69
N ASN A 138 -13.69 -13.00 37.55
CA ASN A 138 -14.24 -13.06 38.89
C ASN A 138 -13.49 -12.06 39.79
N HIS A 139 -14.24 -11.45 40.71
CA HIS A 139 -13.81 -10.45 41.68
C HIS A 139 -12.76 -11.01 42.68
N ASP A 140 -11.77 -10.18 43.10
CA ASP A 140 -11.73 -9.60 44.45
C ASP A 140 -10.41 -8.82 44.75
N ALA A 141 -10.60 -7.64 45.36
CA ALA A 141 -9.81 -6.85 46.32
C ALA A 141 -8.32 -6.42 46.10
N GLU A 142 -8.16 -5.10 45.91
CA GLU A 142 -7.44 -4.11 46.77
C GLU A 142 -5.91 -4.18 47.05
N SER A 143 -5.16 -3.16 46.58
CA SER A 143 -4.48 -2.13 47.42
C SER A 143 -3.24 -1.45 46.79
N ALA A 144 -3.30 -0.10 46.77
CA ALA A 144 -2.25 0.93 46.96
C ALA A 144 -1.03 1.20 46.02
N ARG A 145 -0.95 2.50 45.65
CA ARG A 145 0.21 3.43 45.49
C ARG A 145 1.06 3.47 44.18
N ALA A 146 1.05 4.67 43.59
CA ALA A 146 2.08 5.28 42.71
C ALA A 146 3.20 5.95 43.57
N PRO A 147 4.33 6.53 43.05
CA PRO A 147 4.59 7.02 41.67
C PRO A 147 6.04 6.82 41.11
N SER A 148 6.30 7.21 39.85
CA SER A 148 7.46 8.05 39.43
C SER A 148 7.66 8.09 37.91
N ALA A 149 8.13 9.25 37.44
CA ALA A 149 8.33 9.71 36.07
C ALA A 149 9.58 9.17 35.36
N GLY A 150 9.60 9.23 34.02
CA GLY A 150 10.76 8.94 33.16
C GLY A 150 10.68 9.64 31.80
N ASN A 151 11.66 10.52 31.56
CA ASN A 151 11.83 11.48 30.45
C ASN A 151 11.54 11.03 29.01
N GLY A 152 10.85 11.89 28.25
CA GLY A 152 10.89 11.93 26.79
C GLY A 152 12.03 12.82 26.29
N GLN A 153 12.99 12.25 25.55
CA GLN A 153 13.95 13.02 24.79
C GLN A 153 13.35 13.38 23.43
N SER A 154 13.11 14.68 23.20
CA SER A 154 12.73 15.21 21.90
C SER A 154 13.93 15.17 20.94
N LEU A 155 13.79 14.52 19.79
CA LEU A 155 14.81 14.53 18.75
C LEU A 155 14.95 15.94 18.16
N SER A 156 16.19 16.43 18.12
CA SER A 156 16.56 17.75 17.59
C SER A 156 16.18 17.91 16.11
N SER A 157 15.76 19.10 15.71
CA SER A 157 15.40 19.46 14.32
C SER A 157 16.51 19.16 13.29
N ARG A 158 17.78 19.12 13.72
CA ARG A 158 18.90 18.70 12.87
C ARG A 158 18.88 17.20 12.58
N ALA A 159 18.45 16.37 13.54
CA ALA A 159 18.28 14.94 13.34
C ALA A 159 17.08 14.63 12.42
N LEU A 160 15.99 15.40 12.52
CA LEU A 160 14.87 15.30 11.57
C LEU A 160 15.30 15.64 10.14
N LEU A 161 16.08 16.69 9.95
CA LEU A 161 16.57 17.08 8.62
C LEU A 161 17.48 15.99 8.01
N ILE A 162 18.39 15.42 8.79
CA ILE A 162 19.27 14.34 8.32
C ILE A 162 18.44 13.10 7.93
N ILE A 163 17.44 12.72 8.73
CA ILE A 163 16.56 11.57 8.41
C ILE A 163 15.74 11.85 7.12
N THR A 164 15.26 13.07 6.90
CA THR A 164 14.53 13.41 5.67
C THR A 164 15.42 13.40 4.43
N VAL A 165 16.68 13.83 4.54
CA VAL A 165 17.62 13.80 3.41
C VAL A 165 18.01 12.37 3.07
N ILE A 166 18.22 11.50 4.06
CA ILE A 166 18.47 10.06 3.82
C ILE A 166 17.25 9.40 3.18
N ALA A 167 16.03 9.71 3.62
CA ALA A 167 14.81 9.16 3.02
C ALA A 167 14.62 9.59 1.54
N LEU A 168 15.04 10.80 1.18
CA LEU A 168 15.01 11.29 -0.21
C LEU A 168 16.11 10.65 -1.07
N LEU A 169 17.31 10.46 -0.52
CA LEU A 169 18.43 9.85 -1.24
C LEU A 169 18.25 8.34 -1.45
N VAL A 170 17.69 7.62 -0.46
CA VAL A 170 17.42 6.18 -0.58
C VAL A 170 16.19 5.92 -1.47
N GLY A 171 15.24 6.85 -1.53
CA GLY A 171 14.09 6.79 -2.46
C GLY A 171 14.46 6.89 -3.95
N TRP A 172 15.69 7.32 -4.27
CA TRP A 172 16.23 7.33 -5.63
C TRP A 172 17.06 6.09 -5.98
N ILE A 173 17.53 5.34 -4.99
CA ILE A 173 18.39 4.14 -5.20
C ILE A 173 17.55 2.89 -5.52
N TYR A 174 16.23 2.94 -5.34
CA TYR A 174 15.29 1.85 -5.64
C TYR A 174 14.41 2.13 -6.89
N TYR A 175 14.96 2.80 -7.89
CA TYR A 175 14.42 2.83 -9.25
C TYR A 175 15.27 1.97 -10.18
#